data_AF-A0A9D1KFS6-F1
#
_entry.id   AF-A0A9D1KFS6-F1
#
_cell.length_a   1.000
_cell.length_b   1.000
_cell.length_c   1.000
_cell.angle_alpha   90.00
_cell.angle_beta   90.00
_cell.angle_gamma   90.00
#
_symmetry.space_group_name_H-M   'P 1'
#
loop_
_entity.id
_entity.type
_entity.pdbx_description
1 polymer ?
#
loop_
_entity_poly.entity_id
_entity_poly.type
_entity_poly.pdbx_seq_one_letter_code
_entity_poly.pdbx_strand_id
1 'polypeptide(L)'
;MMIFWIGTALAAVWFLQGFAYGKFWDKGLTARLFFSKGEIREGEEGELCEIVENRKMLPLPVLHVNVQVDRSFVFRTSERTAVSDQTYRRDIFALLPWQRITRILPFTGTKRGYYRCRQVELVGQDLFFHGPYVKKVEQDACLYVFPAEVPTEEIQAACQEMLGDYWNKRSLFEDPFSFRGIRDYQAGDGMRQVNWKASARSGELKVNVLENTAMARARILLNLKEDTIWTEEILLESVIRIGAAAALMWLDKGIPAGICTNGPDVVTGEPVMVEAGAGPEHGRTILQALSRINLKGAEGKRNAKDTGLWESLEAEETYFYTMVLYISCSSHSEDLEHLEALRRKGASVLWIWPYTSRQEAFSGSAADTGCYQGQIRRWRVEE
;
A
#
# COMPACT_ATOMS: atom_id res chain seq x y z
N MET A 1 -71.35 -18.77 14.05
CA MET A 1 -71.17 -18.23 12.68
C MET A 1 -70.09 -17.17 12.62
N MET A 2 -70.13 -16.08 13.41
CA MET A 2 -69.13 -15.00 13.35
C MET A 2 -67.68 -15.46 13.58
N ILE A 3 -67.43 -16.33 14.56
CA ILE A 3 -66.08 -16.86 14.87
C ILE A 3 -65.49 -17.67 13.71
N PHE A 4 -66.33 -18.40 12.97
CA PHE A 4 -65.91 -19.18 11.81
C PHE A 4 -65.47 -18.28 10.63
N TRP A 5 -66.21 -17.18 10.40
CA TRP A 5 -65.84 -16.18 9.40
C TRP A 5 -64.56 -15.42 9.76
N ILE A 6 -64.34 -15.14 11.04
CA ILE A 6 -63.09 -14.53 11.52
C ILE A 6 -61.91 -15.49 11.32
N GLY A 7 -62.06 -16.77 11.67
CA GLY A 7 -61.01 -17.78 11.50
C GLY A 7 -60.63 -18.01 10.04
N THR A 8 -61.63 -18.09 9.14
CA THR A 8 -61.39 -18.23 7.70
C THR A 8 -60.75 -17.00 7.08
N ALA A 9 -61.14 -15.79 7.50
CA ALA A 9 -60.48 -14.55 7.07
C ALA A 9 -59.02 -14.48 7.53
N LEU A 10 -58.71 -14.85 8.78
CA LEU A 10 -57.34 -14.92 9.28
C LEU A 10 -56.48 -15.92 8.51
N ALA A 11 -57.01 -17.12 8.23
CA ALA A 11 -56.32 -18.13 7.44
C ALA A 11 -56.05 -17.67 6.00
N ALA A 12 -57.01 -16.95 5.38
CA ALA A 12 -56.83 -16.39 4.05
C ALA A 12 -55.76 -15.29 4.03
N VAL A 13 -55.73 -14.40 5.03
CA VAL A 13 -54.68 -13.37 5.17
C VAL A 13 -53.31 -14.01 5.35
N TRP A 14 -53.20 -15.02 6.21
CA TRP A 14 -51.96 -15.76 6.43
C TRP A 14 -51.44 -16.42 5.15
N PHE A 15 -52.31 -17.09 4.39
CA PHE A 15 -51.92 -17.73 3.13
C PHE A 15 -51.55 -16.72 2.03
N LEU A 16 -52.33 -15.64 1.90
CA LEU A 16 -52.10 -14.60 0.89
C LEU A 16 -50.81 -13.82 1.18
N GLN A 17 -50.53 -13.53 2.44
CA GLN A 17 -49.29 -12.92 2.87
C GLN A 17 -48.10 -13.85 2.56
N GLY A 18 -48.12 -15.11 2.97
CA GLY A 18 -47.03 -16.05 2.68
C GLY A 18 -46.74 -16.19 1.17
N PHE A 19 -47.80 -16.26 0.35
CA PHE A 19 -47.68 -16.30 -1.11
C PHE A 19 -47.07 -15.02 -1.69
N ALA A 20 -47.51 -13.84 -1.22
CA ALA A 20 -46.98 -12.56 -1.67
C ALA A 20 -45.50 -12.38 -1.32
N TYR A 21 -45.10 -12.72 -0.08
CA TYR A 21 -43.71 -12.67 0.35
C TYR A 21 -42.85 -13.69 -0.43
N GLY A 22 -43.33 -14.92 -0.64
CA GLY A 22 -42.59 -15.92 -1.43
C GLY A 22 -42.32 -15.50 -2.87
N LYS A 23 -43.21 -14.72 -3.50
CA LYS A 23 -43.10 -14.35 -4.93
C LYS A 23 -42.51 -12.97 -5.20
N PHE A 24 -42.63 -12.03 -4.25
CA PHE A 24 -42.29 -10.63 -4.46
C PHE A 24 -41.32 -10.06 -3.41
N TRP A 25 -40.75 -10.88 -2.53
CA TRP A 25 -39.77 -10.43 -1.54
C TRP A 25 -38.51 -9.81 -2.17
N ASP A 26 -37.97 -10.39 -3.23
CA ASP A 26 -36.70 -9.96 -3.83
C ASP A 26 -36.86 -8.78 -4.81
N LYS A 27 -38.04 -8.63 -5.41
CA LYS A 27 -38.32 -7.65 -6.46
C LYS A 27 -38.32 -6.22 -5.92
N GLY A 28 -37.49 -5.37 -6.52
CA GLY A 28 -37.39 -3.96 -6.14
C GLY A 28 -36.63 -3.69 -4.83
N LEU A 29 -36.07 -4.71 -4.18
CA LEU A 29 -35.15 -4.54 -3.06
C LEU A 29 -33.72 -4.37 -3.59
N THR A 30 -33.12 -3.21 -3.35
CA THR A 30 -31.74 -2.92 -3.75
C THR A 30 -30.91 -2.50 -2.55
N ALA A 31 -29.70 -3.03 -2.45
CA ALA A 31 -28.69 -2.56 -1.52
C ALA A 31 -27.47 -2.07 -2.31
N ARG A 32 -26.79 -1.04 -1.79
CA ARG A 32 -25.54 -0.52 -2.31
C ARG A 32 -24.61 -0.21 -1.14
N LEU A 33 -23.36 -0.59 -1.30
CA LEU A 33 -22.31 -0.34 -0.34
C LEU A 33 -21.17 0.40 -1.06
N PHE A 34 -20.67 1.48 -0.47
CA PHE A 34 -19.49 2.16 -0.99
C PHE A 34 -18.74 2.88 0.14
N PHE A 35 -17.44 3.08 -0.04
CA PHE A 35 -16.64 3.89 0.87
C PHE A 35 -16.72 5.36 0.43
N SER A 36 -16.90 6.27 1.39
CA SER A 36 -16.92 7.72 1.13
C SER A 36 -15.59 8.19 0.55
N LYS A 37 -14.48 7.68 1.11
CA LYS A 37 -13.12 7.80 0.57
C LYS A 37 -12.65 6.42 0.14
N GLY A 38 -12.13 6.30 -1.08
CA GLY A 38 -11.54 5.04 -1.56
C GLY A 38 -10.18 4.72 -0.94
N GLU A 39 -9.61 5.65 -0.19
CA GLU A 39 -8.26 5.57 0.35
C GLU A 39 -8.21 6.21 1.73
N ILE A 40 -7.55 5.53 2.67
CA ILE A 40 -7.24 6.00 4.02
C ILE A 40 -5.84 5.52 4.39
N ARG A 41 -5.21 6.10 5.40
CA ARG A 41 -4.00 5.54 6.00
C ARG A 41 -4.33 4.64 7.18
N GLU A 42 -3.41 3.75 7.51
CA GLU A 42 -3.46 2.97 8.73
C GLU A 42 -3.61 3.90 9.96
N GLY A 43 -4.61 3.64 10.79
CA GLY A 43 -4.98 4.47 11.94
C GLY A 43 -5.97 5.60 11.64
N GLU A 44 -6.24 5.92 10.37
CA GLU A 44 -7.20 6.96 10.00
C GLU A 44 -8.65 6.45 10.01
N GLU A 45 -9.58 7.39 10.17
CA GLU A 45 -11.02 7.13 10.11
C GLU A 45 -11.53 7.22 8.67
N GLY A 46 -12.26 6.19 8.27
CA GLY A 46 -13.02 6.11 7.03
C GLY A 46 -14.53 6.03 7.30
N GLU A 47 -15.31 6.23 6.25
CA GLU A 47 -16.77 6.14 6.30
C GLU A 47 -17.27 5.11 5.29
N LEU A 48 -18.03 4.14 5.78
CA LEU A 48 -18.71 3.14 4.97
C LEU A 48 -20.18 3.54 4.82
N CYS A 49 -20.60 3.81 3.59
CA CYS A 49 -21.96 4.22 3.26
C CYS A 49 -22.77 3.01 2.80
N GLU A 50 -23.85 2.74 3.52
CA GLU A 50 -24.81 1.68 3.22
C GLU A 50 -26.14 2.31 2.79
N ILE A 51 -26.62 1.95 1.61
CA ILE A 51 -27.92 2.40 1.09
C ILE A 51 -28.78 1.18 0.80
N VAL A 52 -29.92 1.11 1.47
CA VAL A 52 -30.91 0.05 1.27
C VAL A 52 -32.23 0.69 0.86
N GLU A 53 -32.81 0.22 -0.24
CA GLU A 53 -34.01 0.80 -0.84
C GLU A 53 -35.04 -0.28 -1.16
N ASN A 54 -36.27 -0.05 -0.72
CA ASN A 54 -37.41 -0.94 -0.92
C ASN A 54 -38.38 -0.35 -1.94
N ARG A 55 -38.20 -0.63 -3.24
CA ARG A 55 -39.08 -0.14 -4.31
C ARG A 55 -40.30 -1.02 -4.55
N LYS A 56 -40.94 -1.49 -3.49
CA LYS A 56 -42.18 -2.29 -3.58
C LYS A 56 -43.16 -1.92 -2.48
N MET A 57 -44.40 -2.32 -2.70
CA MET A 57 -45.53 -2.20 -1.78
C MET A 57 -45.40 -3.05 -0.51
N LEU A 58 -44.57 -4.09 -0.52
CA LEU A 58 -44.45 -5.01 0.61
C LEU A 58 -43.52 -4.41 1.67
N PRO A 59 -44.00 -4.21 2.92
CA PRO A 59 -43.15 -3.81 4.03
C PRO A 59 -42.20 -4.93 4.42
N LEU A 60 -41.00 -4.58 4.88
CA LEU A 60 -40.04 -5.54 5.43
C LEU A 60 -39.89 -5.21 6.91
N PRO A 61 -40.66 -5.87 7.80
CA PRO A 61 -40.63 -5.55 9.22
C PRO A 61 -39.27 -5.83 9.84
N VAL A 62 -38.59 -6.87 9.35
CA VAL A 62 -37.22 -7.21 9.70
C VAL A 62 -36.45 -7.52 8.41
N LEU A 63 -35.44 -6.71 8.17
CA LEU A 63 -34.42 -6.91 7.15
C LEU A 63 -33.07 -6.89 7.84
N HIS A 64 -32.37 -8.03 7.79
CA HIS A 64 -30.96 -8.07 8.13
C HIS A 64 -30.13 -7.76 6.90
N VAL A 65 -29.15 -6.90 7.06
CA VAL A 65 -28.12 -6.67 6.07
C VAL A 65 -26.81 -7.16 6.65
N ASN A 66 -26.31 -8.25 6.08
CA ASN A 66 -25.04 -8.82 6.46
C ASN A 66 -23.99 -8.32 5.47
N VAL A 67 -23.05 -7.52 5.98
CA VAL A 67 -21.92 -7.02 5.23
C VAL A 67 -20.68 -7.80 5.68
N GLN A 68 -19.98 -8.39 4.71
CA GLN A 68 -18.69 -9.01 4.97
C GLN A 68 -17.63 -7.90 5.07
N VAL A 69 -17.00 -7.80 6.24
CA VAL A 69 -16.00 -6.77 6.55
C VAL A 69 -14.81 -7.44 7.21
N ASP A 70 -13.59 -7.01 6.88
CA ASP A 70 -12.40 -7.56 7.50
C ASP A 70 -12.27 -7.10 8.97
N ARG A 71 -11.63 -7.94 9.79
CA ARG A 71 -11.38 -7.68 11.23
C ARG A 71 -10.59 -6.40 11.47
N SER A 72 -9.85 -5.94 10.47
CA SER A 72 -9.04 -4.72 10.56
C SER A 72 -9.88 -3.44 10.65
N PHE A 73 -11.18 -3.47 10.35
CA PHE A 73 -12.05 -2.31 10.51
C PHE A 73 -12.71 -2.28 11.89
N VAL A 74 -12.31 -1.30 12.70
CA VAL A 74 -12.89 -1.07 14.03
C VAL A 74 -13.97 -0.01 13.91
N PHE A 75 -15.22 -0.41 14.06
CA PHE A 75 -16.36 0.51 14.07
C PHE A 75 -16.55 1.10 15.47
N ARG A 76 -16.92 2.38 15.56
CA ARG A 76 -17.22 3.02 16.87
C ARG A 76 -18.44 2.36 17.52
N THR A 77 -18.23 1.72 18.67
CA THR A 77 -19.21 1.00 19.49
C THR A 77 -20.29 1.93 20.06
N SER A 78 -21.19 2.43 19.21
CA SER A 78 -22.36 3.22 19.64
C SER A 78 -23.69 2.63 19.19
N GLU A 79 -23.70 1.65 18.27
CA GLU A 79 -24.91 1.01 17.79
C GLU A 79 -24.81 -0.50 17.97
N ARG A 80 -25.81 -1.09 18.65
CA ARG A 80 -25.98 -2.53 18.93
C ARG A 80 -25.84 -3.36 17.64
N THR A 81 -24.61 -3.72 17.30
CA THR A 81 -24.29 -4.60 16.19
C THR A 81 -23.50 -5.73 16.80
N ALA A 82 -24.13 -6.89 16.99
CA ALA A 82 -23.43 -8.09 17.41
C ALA A 82 -22.47 -8.45 16.26
N VAL A 83 -21.18 -8.20 16.46
CA VAL A 83 -20.12 -8.69 15.57
C VAL A 83 -20.08 -10.20 15.79
N SER A 84 -20.96 -10.92 15.08
CA SER A 84 -20.98 -12.37 15.07
C SER A 84 -19.78 -12.81 14.23
N ASP A 85 -18.82 -13.46 14.87
CA ASP A 85 -17.66 -14.10 14.26
C ASP A 85 -16.78 -13.20 13.39
N GLN A 86 -16.26 -12.10 13.96
CA GLN A 86 -15.06 -11.32 13.55
C GLN A 86 -14.89 -10.90 12.06
N THR A 87 -15.86 -11.18 11.17
CA THR A 87 -15.77 -11.02 9.71
C THR A 87 -17.10 -10.56 9.08
N TYR A 88 -18.19 -10.57 9.85
CA TYR A 88 -19.52 -10.18 9.38
C TYR A 88 -20.14 -9.15 10.32
N ARG A 89 -20.59 -8.04 9.73
CA ARG A 89 -21.41 -7.04 10.41
C ARG A 89 -22.86 -7.27 10.00
N ARG A 90 -23.76 -7.36 10.99
CA ARG A 90 -25.20 -7.58 10.78
C ARG A 90 -26.00 -6.38 11.25
N ASP A 91 -26.45 -5.56 10.30
CA ASP A 91 -27.33 -4.44 10.57
C ASP A 91 -28.80 -4.88 10.43
N ILE A 92 -29.68 -4.37 11.30
CA ILE A 92 -31.09 -4.74 11.33
C ILE A 92 -31.94 -3.49 11.08
N PHE A 93 -32.87 -3.61 10.13
CA PHE A 93 -33.73 -2.52 9.70
C PHE A 93 -35.19 -2.96 9.60
N ALA A 94 -36.10 -2.02 9.86
CA ALA A 94 -37.47 -2.09 9.38
C ALA A 94 -37.58 -1.17 8.17
N LEU A 95 -37.97 -1.71 7.02
CA LEU A 95 -37.98 -0.99 5.75
C LEU A 95 -39.39 -1.01 5.15
N LEU A 96 -40.09 0.12 5.28
CA LEU A 96 -41.46 0.30 4.80
C LEU A 96 -41.53 0.37 3.26
N PRO A 97 -42.74 0.32 2.68
CA PRO A 97 -42.92 0.45 1.24
C PRO A 97 -42.34 1.77 0.70
N TRP A 98 -41.59 1.69 -0.40
CA TRP A 98 -40.92 2.83 -1.06
C TRP A 98 -39.96 3.63 -0.17
N GLN A 99 -39.51 3.05 0.93
CA GLN A 99 -38.55 3.69 1.81
C GLN A 99 -37.11 3.42 1.34
N ARG A 100 -36.26 4.44 1.50
CA ARG A 100 -34.81 4.34 1.40
C ARG A 100 -34.20 4.65 2.76
N ILE A 101 -33.28 3.81 3.21
CA ILE A 101 -32.46 4.04 4.40
C ILE A 101 -31.01 4.21 3.92
N THR A 102 -30.36 5.25 4.43
CA THR A 102 -28.94 5.52 4.21
C THR A 102 -28.27 5.61 5.56
N ARG A 103 -27.21 4.82 5.76
CA ARG A 103 -26.36 4.87 6.94
C ARG A 103 -24.93 5.21 6.54
N ILE A 104 -24.29 6.03 7.38
CA ILE A 104 -22.88 6.36 7.28
C ILE A 104 -22.23 5.77 8.53
N LEU A 105 -21.35 4.81 8.33
CA LEU A 105 -20.73 4.04 9.39
C LEU A 105 -19.25 4.45 9.49
N PRO A 106 -18.86 5.21 10.53
CA PRO A 106 -17.47 5.53 10.75
C PRO A 106 -16.71 4.30 11.25
N PHE A 107 -15.53 4.06 10.68
CA PHE A 107 -14.62 2.99 11.08
C PHE A 107 -13.17 3.48 11.08
N THR A 108 -12.31 2.82 11.82
CA THR A 108 -10.87 3.04 11.81
C THR A 108 -10.17 1.86 11.16
N GLY A 109 -9.32 2.11 10.15
CA GLY A 109 -8.54 1.07 9.48
C GLY A 109 -7.27 0.75 10.26
N THR A 110 -7.25 -0.38 10.98
CA THR A 110 -6.13 -0.70 11.89
C THR A 110 -4.93 -1.38 11.24
N LYS A 111 -5.10 -1.97 10.05
CA LYS A 111 -4.00 -2.59 9.30
C LYS A 111 -4.00 -2.11 7.86
N ARG A 112 -2.80 -2.01 7.28
CA ARG A 112 -2.58 -1.81 5.85
C ARG A 112 -3.20 -2.97 5.06
N GLY A 113 -3.81 -2.66 3.93
CA GLY A 113 -4.34 -3.68 3.05
C GLY A 113 -5.25 -3.16 1.94
N TYR A 114 -5.55 -4.04 1.01
CA TYR A 114 -6.58 -3.84 -0.01
C TYR A 114 -7.83 -4.64 0.36
N TYR A 115 -8.89 -3.93 0.72
CA TYR A 115 -10.14 -4.52 1.20
C TYR A 115 -11.22 -4.39 0.14
N ARG A 116 -11.84 -5.52 -0.22
CA ARG A 116 -12.88 -5.59 -1.25
C ARG A 116 -14.14 -6.26 -0.71
N CYS A 117 -15.22 -5.51 -0.65
CA CYS A 117 -16.54 -6.02 -0.29
C CYS A 117 -17.29 -6.42 -1.57
N ARG A 118 -17.30 -7.74 -1.86
CA ARG A 118 -17.87 -8.30 -3.09
C ARG A 118 -19.37 -8.57 -3.05
N GLN A 119 -19.92 -8.77 -1.86
CA GLN A 119 -21.32 -9.16 -1.70
C GLN A 119 -21.91 -8.61 -0.42
N VAL A 120 -23.19 -8.29 -0.48
CA VAL A 120 -24.03 -7.97 0.66
C VAL A 120 -25.17 -8.98 0.69
N GLU A 121 -25.37 -9.65 1.82
CA GLU A 121 -26.48 -10.59 1.98
C GLU A 121 -27.64 -9.90 2.70
N LEU A 122 -28.80 -9.91 2.04
CA LEU A 122 -30.06 -9.39 2.57
C LEU A 122 -30.89 -10.57 3.05
N VAL A 123 -31.19 -10.61 4.35
CA VAL A 123 -32.02 -11.64 4.95
C VAL A 123 -33.31 -11.03 5.48
N GLY A 124 -34.40 -11.38 4.81
CA GLY A 124 -35.75 -10.97 5.14
C GLY A 124 -36.51 -11.91 6.04
N GLN A 125 -37.39 -11.33 6.83
CA GLN A 125 -38.48 -12.06 7.44
C GLN A 125 -39.82 -11.44 7.04
N ASP A 126 -40.85 -12.25 7.10
CA ASP A 126 -42.19 -11.82 6.78
C ASP A 126 -42.90 -11.11 7.96
N LEU A 127 -44.17 -10.72 7.78
CA LEU A 127 -44.96 -10.04 8.82
C LEU A 127 -45.22 -10.86 10.08
N PHE A 128 -45.13 -12.19 9.97
CA PHE A 128 -45.28 -13.13 11.07
C PHE A 128 -43.94 -13.76 11.48
N PHE A 129 -42.83 -13.16 11.03
CA PHE A 129 -41.45 -13.60 11.29
C PHE A 129 -41.10 -15.01 10.76
N HIS A 130 -41.81 -15.49 9.73
CA HIS A 130 -41.42 -16.70 8.99
C HIS A 130 -40.33 -16.42 7.96
N GLY A 131 -39.61 -17.50 7.65
CA GLY A 131 -38.48 -17.49 6.72
C GLY A 131 -37.17 -17.11 7.39
N PRO A 132 -36.06 -17.49 6.74
CA PRO A 132 -35.26 -16.42 6.18
C PRO A 132 -35.37 -16.39 4.64
N TYR A 133 -35.80 -15.26 4.09
CA TYR A 133 -35.70 -14.98 2.66
C TYR A 133 -34.33 -14.36 2.36
N VAL A 134 -33.44 -15.12 1.73
CA VAL A 134 -32.06 -14.68 1.49
C VAL A 134 -31.91 -14.18 0.06
N LYS A 135 -31.34 -12.99 -0.10
CA LYS A 135 -30.93 -12.41 -1.39
C LYS A 135 -29.50 -11.94 -1.29
N LYS A 136 -28.61 -12.45 -2.14
CA LYS A 136 -27.24 -11.93 -2.27
C LYS A 136 -27.22 -10.87 -3.35
N VAL A 137 -26.61 -9.73 -3.04
CA VAL A 137 -26.40 -8.63 -3.99
C VAL A 137 -24.92 -8.47 -4.19
N GLU A 138 -24.45 -8.68 -5.42
CA GLU A 138 -23.06 -8.43 -5.80
C GLU A 138 -22.76 -6.93 -5.72
N GLN A 139 -21.58 -6.60 -5.20
CA GLN A 139 -21.07 -5.25 -5.03
C GLN A 139 -19.58 -5.24 -5.39
N ASP A 140 -19.05 -4.05 -5.67
CA ASP A 140 -17.62 -3.89 -5.88
C ASP A 140 -17.12 -2.63 -5.15
N ALA A 141 -17.23 -2.67 -3.82
CA ALA A 141 -16.69 -1.61 -2.98
C ALA A 141 -15.27 -1.95 -2.57
N CYS A 142 -14.31 -1.10 -2.94
CA CYS A 142 -12.89 -1.27 -2.67
C CYS A 142 -12.36 -0.14 -1.78
N LEU A 143 -11.48 -0.48 -0.85
CA LEU A 143 -10.76 0.47 0.00
C LEU A 143 -9.28 0.12 0.01
N TYR A 144 -8.44 1.13 -0.23
CA TYR A 144 -7.01 1.05 0.00
C TYR A 144 -6.68 1.63 1.36
N VAL A 145 -6.05 0.83 2.22
CA VAL A 145 -5.47 1.30 3.47
C VAL A 145 -3.96 1.37 3.29
N PHE A 146 -3.44 2.59 3.19
CA PHE A 146 -2.02 2.86 3.00
C PHE A 146 -1.21 2.53 4.26
N PRO A 147 0.09 2.19 4.11
CA PRO A 147 0.98 1.96 5.24
C PRO A 147 0.99 3.16 6.21
N ALA A 148 1.14 2.90 7.51
CA ALA A 148 1.37 3.94 8.50
C ALA A 148 2.61 4.79 8.18
N GLU A 149 2.58 6.05 8.62
CA GLU A 149 3.74 6.95 8.52
C GLU A 149 4.83 6.54 9.50
N VAL A 150 6.08 6.66 9.06
CA VAL A 150 7.28 6.37 9.85
C VAL A 150 8.02 7.67 10.13
N PRO A 151 8.64 7.84 11.31
CA PRO A 151 9.51 8.98 11.60
C PRO A 151 10.53 9.18 10.49
N THR A 152 10.55 10.36 9.89
CA THR A 152 11.26 10.61 8.63
C THR A 152 12.72 11.00 8.83
N GLU A 153 13.15 11.31 10.06
CA GLU A 153 14.48 11.87 10.37
C GLU A 153 15.63 10.93 10.00
N GLU A 154 15.55 9.67 10.43
CA GLU A 154 16.60 8.67 10.16
C GLU A 154 16.66 8.31 8.67
N ILE A 155 15.50 8.19 8.00
CA ILE A 155 15.41 7.97 6.55
C ILE A 155 15.98 9.17 5.81
N GLN A 156 15.71 10.38 6.28
CA GLN A 156 16.16 11.60 5.64
C GLN A 156 17.67 11.72 5.67
N ALA A 157 18.30 11.43 6.81
CA ALA A 157 19.74 11.38 6.93
C ALA A 157 20.34 10.35 5.95
N ALA A 158 19.75 9.16 5.89
CA ALA A 158 20.21 8.10 5.01
C ALA A 158 20.09 8.46 3.52
N CYS A 159 18.94 9.01 3.11
CA CYS A 159 18.72 9.48 1.74
C CYS A 159 19.62 10.67 1.39
N GLN A 160 19.94 11.56 2.33
CA GLN A 160 20.87 12.68 2.12
C GLN A 160 22.30 12.21 1.93
N GLU A 161 22.76 11.21 2.70
CA GLU A 161 24.07 10.59 2.49
C GLU A 161 24.18 9.94 1.10
N MET A 162 23.16 9.18 0.69
CA MET A 162 23.13 8.60 -0.64
C MET A 162 23.18 9.67 -1.76
N LEU A 163 22.49 10.79 -1.56
CA LEU A 163 22.55 11.94 -2.46
C LEU A 163 23.94 12.58 -2.47
N GLY A 164 24.55 12.79 -1.31
CA GLY A 164 25.92 13.30 -1.20
C GLY A 164 26.92 12.41 -1.94
N ASP A 165 26.84 11.10 -1.73
CA ASP A 165 27.66 10.11 -2.43
C ASP A 165 27.41 10.12 -3.95
N TYR A 166 26.15 10.29 -4.37
CA TYR A 166 25.79 10.45 -5.78
C TYR A 166 26.47 11.67 -6.40
N TRP A 167 26.35 12.84 -5.76
CA TRP A 167 26.97 14.08 -6.25
C TRP A 167 28.49 13.99 -6.29
N ASN A 168 29.12 13.40 -5.27
CA ASN A 168 30.56 13.24 -5.19
C ASN A 168 31.10 12.31 -6.29
N LYS A 169 30.46 11.17 -6.55
CA LYS A 169 30.94 10.17 -7.53
C LYS A 169 30.76 10.62 -8.99
N ARG A 170 29.71 11.40 -9.29
CA ARG A 170 29.37 11.81 -10.67
C ARG A 170 29.86 13.19 -11.07
N SER A 171 30.53 13.94 -10.18
CA SER A 171 31.20 15.20 -10.53
C SER A 171 32.18 15.11 -11.72
N LEU A 172 32.50 13.91 -12.21
CA LEU A 172 33.37 13.67 -13.36
C LEU A 172 32.70 13.85 -14.73
N PHE A 173 31.38 13.79 -14.83
CA PHE A 173 30.64 14.03 -16.07
C PHE A 173 29.83 15.31 -15.95
N GLU A 174 30.37 16.38 -16.49
CA GLU A 174 29.72 17.68 -16.55
C GLU A 174 28.95 17.83 -17.86
N ASP A 175 27.77 18.45 -17.81
CA ASP A 175 26.99 18.74 -19.02
C ASP A 175 27.59 19.97 -19.73
N PRO A 176 28.07 19.85 -20.98
CA PRO A 176 28.63 20.96 -21.75
C PRO A 176 27.68 22.15 -21.94
N PHE A 177 26.37 21.96 -21.74
CA PHE A 177 25.34 22.96 -22.01
C PHE A 177 24.82 23.67 -20.76
N SER A 178 25.07 23.14 -19.56
CA SER A 178 24.62 23.78 -18.32
C SER A 178 25.78 24.47 -17.60
N PHE A 179 25.71 25.79 -17.46
CA PHE A 179 26.74 26.61 -16.83
C PHE A 179 26.44 26.83 -15.34
N ARG A 180 27.32 26.37 -14.45
CA ARG A 180 27.19 26.51 -13.00
C ARG A 180 27.80 27.80 -12.46
N GLY A 181 28.95 28.19 -13.02
CA GLY A 181 29.70 29.34 -12.53
C GLY A 181 31.12 29.42 -13.09
N ILE A 182 31.90 30.37 -12.56
CA ILE A 182 33.30 30.57 -12.95
C ILE A 182 34.17 30.43 -11.71
N ARG A 183 35.24 29.65 -11.81
CA ARG A 183 36.27 29.51 -10.77
C ARG A 183 37.66 29.84 -11.30
N ASP A 184 38.62 30.01 -10.40
CA ASP A 184 40.02 30.21 -10.78
C ASP A 184 40.63 28.90 -11.32
N TYR A 185 41.51 29.05 -12.30
CA TYR A 185 42.20 27.94 -12.96
C TYR A 185 43.15 27.22 -11.99
N GLN A 186 43.09 25.89 -11.97
CA GLN A 186 44.02 25.04 -11.23
C GLN A 186 44.89 24.21 -12.19
N ALA A 187 46.10 23.87 -11.74
CA ALA A 187 47.04 23.04 -12.49
C ALA A 187 46.50 21.60 -12.61
N GLY A 188 45.71 21.36 -13.65
CA GLY A 188 44.94 20.13 -13.87
C GLY A 188 43.74 20.35 -14.79
N ASP A 189 43.27 21.60 -14.90
CA ASP A 189 42.14 21.97 -15.75
C ASP A 189 42.54 21.99 -17.23
N GLY A 190 41.67 21.44 -18.08
CA GLY A 190 41.90 21.44 -19.52
C GLY A 190 41.71 22.83 -20.12
N MET A 191 42.62 23.25 -21.02
CA MET A 191 42.58 24.58 -21.64
C MET A 191 41.27 24.88 -22.40
N ARG A 192 40.52 23.84 -22.79
CA ARG A 192 39.19 23.94 -23.42
C ARG A 192 38.12 24.50 -22.47
N GLN A 193 38.28 24.35 -21.15
CA GLN A 193 37.33 24.81 -20.15
C GLN A 193 37.55 26.28 -19.74
N VAL A 194 38.63 26.92 -20.23
CA VAL A 194 38.97 28.31 -19.90
C VAL A 194 37.93 29.28 -20.46
N ASN A 195 37.39 30.14 -19.59
CA ASN A 195 36.52 31.24 -19.99
C ASN A 195 37.36 32.46 -20.36
N TRP A 196 37.73 32.56 -21.63
CA TRP A 196 38.58 33.66 -22.12
C TRP A 196 38.04 35.06 -21.83
N LYS A 197 36.71 35.24 -21.81
CA LYS A 197 36.08 36.54 -21.54
C LYS A 197 36.20 36.93 -20.07
N ALA A 198 36.08 35.98 -19.15
CA ALA A 198 36.29 36.22 -17.73
C ALA A 198 37.78 36.44 -17.43
N SER A 199 38.66 35.61 -18.00
CA SER A 199 40.11 35.72 -17.82
C SER A 199 40.66 37.06 -18.30
N ALA A 200 40.18 37.56 -19.45
CA ALA A 200 40.61 38.86 -19.98
C ALA A 200 40.22 40.06 -19.09
N ARG A 201 39.19 39.91 -18.24
CA ARG A 201 38.75 40.99 -17.33
C ARG A 201 39.47 40.96 -15.98
N SER A 202 39.72 39.77 -15.43
CA SER A 202 40.43 39.65 -14.15
C SER A 202 41.95 39.68 -14.28
N GLY A 203 42.50 39.42 -15.47
CA GLY A 203 43.94 39.28 -15.70
C GLY A 203 44.51 37.92 -15.28
N GLU A 204 43.68 37.05 -14.70
CA GLU A 204 44.02 35.70 -14.24
C GLU A 204 43.16 34.67 -14.97
N LEU A 205 43.71 33.47 -15.23
CA LEU A 205 42.97 32.41 -15.92
C LEU A 205 41.78 31.92 -15.08
N LYS A 206 40.59 31.98 -15.67
CA LYS A 206 39.35 31.47 -15.10
C LYS A 206 38.75 30.37 -15.94
N VAL A 207 38.10 29.41 -15.30
CA VAL A 207 37.53 28.20 -15.89
C VAL A 207 36.02 28.19 -15.67
N ASN A 208 35.27 27.79 -16.70
CA ASN A 208 33.84 27.52 -16.59
C ASN A 208 33.62 26.24 -15.80
N VAL A 209 32.86 26.34 -14.72
CA VAL A 209 32.30 25.17 -14.03
C VAL A 209 30.95 24.90 -14.67
N LEU A 210 30.80 23.71 -15.21
CA LEU A 210 29.55 23.24 -15.79
C LEU A 210 28.71 22.52 -14.71
N GLU A 211 27.39 22.51 -14.84
CA GLU A 211 26.52 21.72 -13.97
C GLU A 211 26.50 20.25 -14.42
N ASN A 212 26.02 19.39 -13.53
CA ASN A 212 25.78 17.99 -13.84
C ASN A 212 24.28 17.77 -14.04
N THR A 213 23.86 17.50 -15.26
CA THR A 213 22.44 17.31 -15.63
C THR A 213 21.98 15.86 -15.48
N ALA A 214 22.79 14.98 -14.87
CA ALA A 214 22.33 13.62 -14.57
C ALA A 214 21.15 13.70 -13.58
N MET A 215 19.95 13.34 -14.04
CA MET A 215 18.78 13.22 -13.19
C MET A 215 18.98 12.00 -12.29
N ALA A 216 19.06 12.21 -10.98
CA ALA A 216 19.05 11.09 -10.03
C ALA A 216 17.70 10.37 -10.16
N ARG A 217 17.72 9.07 -10.44
CA ARG A 217 16.55 8.19 -10.33
C ARG A 217 16.80 7.20 -9.23
N ALA A 218 15.80 7.06 -8.37
CA ALA A 218 15.86 6.24 -7.19
C ALA A 218 15.01 4.98 -7.37
N ARG A 219 15.52 3.84 -6.90
CA ARG A 219 14.80 2.57 -6.89
C ARG A 219 14.79 2.00 -5.49
N ILE A 220 13.62 1.59 -5.02
CA ILE A 220 13.42 0.97 -3.72
C ILE A 220 13.13 -0.51 -3.94
N LEU A 221 13.90 -1.35 -3.28
CA LEU A 221 13.80 -2.80 -3.33
C LEU A 221 13.34 -3.29 -1.96
N LEU A 222 12.15 -3.86 -1.90
CA LEU A 222 11.56 -4.41 -0.69
C LEU A 222 11.60 -5.93 -0.73
N ASN A 223 12.50 -6.52 0.06
CA ASN A 223 12.52 -7.96 0.26
C ASN A 223 11.60 -8.33 1.43
N LEU A 224 10.51 -9.01 1.10
CA LEU A 224 9.49 -9.50 2.02
C LEU A 224 9.56 -11.02 2.21
N LYS A 225 10.61 -11.68 1.69
CA LYS A 225 10.80 -13.13 1.86
C LYS A 225 11.56 -13.43 3.14
N GLU A 226 11.15 -14.53 3.75
CA GLU A 226 11.63 -14.95 5.05
C GLU A 226 12.83 -15.90 4.93
N ASP A 227 13.89 -15.62 5.69
CA ASP A 227 15.01 -16.57 5.88
C ASP A 227 14.69 -17.58 6.99
N THR A 228 13.82 -17.17 7.93
CA THR A 228 13.48 -17.95 9.13
C THR A 228 11.98 -18.03 9.33
N ILE A 229 11.51 -19.17 9.85
CA ILE A 229 10.10 -19.48 10.16
C ILE A 229 9.51 -18.52 11.23
N TRP A 230 10.35 -17.70 11.86
CA TRP A 230 10.03 -16.82 12.98
C TRP A 230 10.05 -15.33 12.62
N THR A 231 9.94 -14.98 11.34
CA THR A 231 9.89 -13.57 10.95
C THR A 231 8.54 -13.00 11.39
N GLU A 232 8.58 -12.00 12.28
CA GLU A 232 7.37 -11.37 12.80
C GLU A 232 6.72 -10.51 11.71
N GLU A 233 5.39 -10.60 11.54
CA GLU A 233 4.59 -9.78 10.60
C GLU A 233 4.93 -8.28 10.72
N ILE A 234 5.25 -7.84 11.94
CA ILE A 234 5.63 -6.47 12.29
C ILE A 234 6.88 -6.01 11.52
N LEU A 235 7.88 -6.90 11.34
CA LEU A 235 9.10 -6.58 10.60
C LEU A 235 8.82 -6.40 9.11
N LEU A 236 8.03 -7.30 8.52
CA LEU A 236 7.64 -7.21 7.10
C LEU A 236 6.81 -5.95 6.82
N GLU A 237 5.86 -5.62 7.71
CA GLU A 237 5.13 -4.36 7.62
C GLU A 237 6.06 -3.14 7.77
N SER A 238 7.08 -3.22 8.62
CA SER A 238 8.08 -2.16 8.77
C SER A 238 8.90 -1.96 7.49
N VAL A 239 9.27 -3.04 6.78
CA VAL A 239 9.93 -2.94 5.46
C VAL A 239 9.05 -2.13 4.49
N ILE A 240 7.75 -2.42 4.44
CA ILE A 240 6.79 -1.73 3.57
C ILE A 240 6.64 -0.26 3.98
N ARG A 241 6.51 0.02 5.28
CA ARG A 241 6.35 1.38 5.82
C ARG A 241 7.59 2.25 5.57
N ILE A 242 8.80 1.73 5.80
CA ILE A 242 10.06 2.43 5.50
C ILE A 242 10.19 2.67 3.99
N GLY A 243 9.85 1.68 3.17
CA GLY A 243 9.81 1.81 1.72
C GLY A 243 8.87 2.90 1.24
N ALA A 244 7.65 2.95 1.78
CA ALA A 244 6.68 4.00 1.49
C ALA A 244 7.21 5.39 1.87
N ALA A 245 7.78 5.54 3.06
CA ALA A 245 8.32 6.80 3.54
C ALA A 245 9.49 7.30 2.68
N ALA A 246 10.42 6.41 2.31
CA ALA A 246 11.52 6.74 1.42
C ALA A 246 11.04 7.15 0.02
N ALA A 247 10.03 6.45 -0.54
CA ALA A 247 9.44 6.77 -1.84
C ALA A 247 8.84 8.18 -1.84
N LEU A 248 7.98 8.47 -0.86
CA LEU A 248 7.32 9.77 -0.73
C LEU A 248 8.34 10.89 -0.51
N MET A 249 9.38 10.68 0.28
CA MET A 249 10.43 11.66 0.50
C MET A 249 11.19 12.00 -0.78
N TRP A 250 11.55 11.00 -1.59
CA TRP A 250 12.24 11.25 -2.84
C TRP A 250 11.35 11.98 -3.84
N LEU A 251 10.07 11.61 -3.91
CA LEU A 251 9.11 12.30 -4.76
C LEU A 251 8.89 13.76 -4.34
N ASP A 252 8.84 14.05 -3.04
CA ASP A 252 8.75 15.41 -2.50
C ASP A 252 9.98 16.26 -2.86
N LYS A 253 11.16 15.63 -2.89
CA LYS A 253 12.42 16.24 -3.36
C LYS A 253 12.55 16.32 -4.89
N GLY A 254 11.53 15.89 -5.65
CA GLY A 254 11.53 15.91 -7.11
C GLY A 254 12.40 14.82 -7.76
N ILE A 255 12.84 13.82 -7.00
CA ILE A 255 13.62 12.69 -7.49
C ILE A 255 12.64 11.59 -7.93
N PRO A 256 12.64 11.17 -9.21
CA PRO A 256 11.79 10.08 -9.65
C PRO A 256 12.12 8.78 -8.91
N ALA A 257 11.10 8.15 -8.32
CA ALA A 257 11.23 6.96 -7.49
C ALA A 257 10.36 5.82 -8.01
N GLY A 258 10.92 4.62 -8.06
CA GLY A 258 10.21 3.37 -8.36
C GLY A 258 10.33 2.37 -7.21
N ILE A 259 9.40 1.43 -7.12
CA ILE A 259 9.40 0.38 -6.09
C ILE A 259 9.30 -1.01 -6.72
N CYS A 260 10.08 -1.94 -6.20
CA CYS A 260 10.05 -3.34 -6.58
C CYS A 260 9.96 -4.18 -5.30
N THR A 261 9.10 -5.17 -5.31
CA THR A 261 9.01 -6.13 -4.21
C THR A 261 8.80 -7.54 -4.72
N ASN A 262 9.24 -8.50 -3.94
CA ASN A 262 9.00 -9.92 -4.18
C ASN A 262 7.70 -10.44 -3.53
N GLY A 263 6.94 -9.57 -2.85
CA GLY A 263 5.63 -9.87 -2.29
C GLY A 263 4.54 -9.86 -3.37
N PRO A 264 3.63 -10.85 -3.37
CA PRO A 264 2.58 -10.94 -4.39
C PRO A 264 1.48 -9.90 -4.16
N ASP A 265 0.98 -9.31 -5.25
CA ASP A 265 -0.25 -8.52 -5.26
C ASP A 265 -1.47 -9.43 -5.01
N VAL A 266 -2.38 -9.03 -4.11
CA VAL A 266 -3.65 -9.72 -3.86
C VAL A 266 -4.51 -9.89 -5.14
N VAL A 267 -4.41 -8.96 -6.10
CA VAL A 267 -5.24 -8.94 -7.31
C VAL A 267 -4.62 -9.75 -8.44
N THR A 268 -3.34 -9.52 -8.77
CA THR A 268 -2.68 -10.19 -9.90
C THR A 268 -1.99 -11.50 -9.49
N GLY A 269 -1.60 -11.65 -8.23
CA GLY A 269 -0.79 -12.76 -7.75
C GLY A 269 0.70 -12.66 -8.13
N GLU A 270 1.10 -11.61 -8.85
CA GLU A 270 2.46 -11.38 -9.30
C GLU A 270 3.21 -10.42 -8.36
N PRO A 271 4.56 -10.42 -8.38
CA PRO A 271 5.34 -9.45 -7.61
C PRO A 271 5.00 -8.01 -7.98
N VAL A 272 4.85 -7.15 -6.97
CA VAL A 272 4.51 -5.73 -7.20
C VAL A 272 5.72 -4.97 -7.74
N MET A 273 5.55 -4.39 -8.93
CA MET A 273 6.57 -3.62 -9.64
C MET A 273 5.97 -2.30 -10.11
N VAL A 274 6.55 -1.19 -9.66
CA VAL A 274 6.15 0.15 -10.08
C VAL A 274 7.37 0.89 -10.59
N GLU A 275 7.29 1.31 -11.85
CA GLU A 275 8.36 2.04 -12.51
C GLU A 275 8.62 3.41 -11.91
N ALA A 276 9.84 3.92 -12.12
CA ALA A 276 10.20 5.22 -11.58
C ALA A 276 9.48 6.34 -12.33
N GLY A 277 8.59 7.01 -11.61
CA GLY A 277 7.85 8.20 -12.03
C GLY A 277 8.03 9.34 -11.04
N ALA A 278 7.38 10.47 -11.32
CA ALA A 278 7.46 11.68 -10.51
C ALA A 278 6.05 12.25 -10.26
N GLY A 279 5.94 13.07 -9.22
CA GLY A 279 4.72 13.79 -8.88
C GLY A 279 3.80 13.07 -7.87
N PRO A 280 2.74 13.75 -7.40
CA PRO A 280 1.91 13.29 -6.30
C PRO A 280 1.05 12.06 -6.65
N GLU A 281 0.50 12.01 -7.88
CA GLU A 281 -0.27 10.84 -8.35
C GLU A 281 0.59 9.58 -8.47
N HIS A 282 1.88 9.74 -8.78
CA HIS A 282 2.82 8.63 -8.77
C HIS A 282 3.05 8.10 -7.35
N GLY A 283 3.20 9.01 -6.38
CA GLY A 283 3.28 8.64 -4.96
C GLY A 283 2.05 7.88 -4.48
N ARG A 284 0.85 8.31 -4.89
CA ARG A 284 -0.40 7.60 -4.64
C ARG A 284 -0.44 6.20 -5.27
N THR A 285 0.07 6.07 -6.50
CA THR A 285 0.18 4.79 -7.21
C THR A 285 1.11 3.82 -6.46
N ILE A 286 2.25 4.31 -5.96
CA ILE A 286 3.15 3.52 -5.11
C ILE A 286 2.43 3.07 -3.83
N LEU A 287 1.73 3.96 -3.14
CA LEU A 287 1.00 3.62 -1.91
C LEU A 287 -0.12 2.60 -2.15
N GLN A 288 -0.87 2.73 -3.25
CA GLN A 288 -1.87 1.75 -3.66
C GLN A 288 -1.22 0.39 -3.93
N ALA A 289 -0.13 0.36 -4.69
CA ALA A 289 0.60 -0.87 -4.99
C ALA A 289 1.13 -1.53 -3.70
N LEU A 290 1.69 -0.74 -2.79
CA LEU A 290 2.13 -1.21 -1.48
C LEU A 290 0.97 -1.74 -0.65
N SER A 291 -0.20 -1.09 -0.63
CA SER A 291 -1.38 -1.57 0.12
C SER A 291 -1.95 -2.90 -0.39
N ARG A 292 -1.70 -3.25 -1.66
CA ARG A 292 -2.14 -4.52 -2.26
C ARG A 292 -1.24 -5.71 -1.97
N ILE A 293 -0.07 -5.50 -1.34
CA ILE A 293 0.86 -6.60 -1.02
C ILE A 293 0.25 -7.54 0.01
N ASN A 294 0.22 -8.84 -0.30
CA ASN A 294 -0.23 -9.89 0.58
C ASN A 294 0.94 -10.55 1.34
N LEU A 295 1.02 -10.32 2.65
CA LEU A 295 2.06 -10.95 3.48
C LEU A 295 1.85 -12.46 3.65
N LYS A 296 0.60 -12.93 3.73
CA LYS A 296 0.32 -14.38 3.89
C LYS A 296 0.67 -15.19 2.66
N GLY A 297 0.64 -14.56 1.48
CA GLY A 297 1.10 -15.17 0.23
C GLY A 297 2.62 -15.13 0.07
N ALA A 298 3.30 -14.29 0.85
CA ALA A 298 4.76 -14.25 0.94
C ALA A 298 5.32 -15.26 1.96
N GLU A 299 4.46 -15.88 2.80
CA GLU A 299 4.82 -16.98 3.71
C GLU A 299 5.26 -18.20 2.90
N GLY A 300 6.55 -18.50 2.93
CA GLY A 300 7.14 -19.65 2.23
C GLY A 300 8.63 -19.46 1.97
N LYS A 301 9.40 -20.57 2.00
CA LYS A 301 10.84 -20.53 1.65
C LYS A 301 11.01 -19.96 0.24
N ARG A 302 12.06 -19.14 0.07
CA ARG A 302 12.52 -18.64 -1.22
C ARG A 302 12.61 -19.79 -2.23
N ASN A 303 11.76 -19.76 -3.26
CA ASN A 303 11.76 -20.68 -4.39
C ASN A 303 12.59 -20.11 -5.53
N ALA A 304 13.12 -20.96 -6.41
CA ALA A 304 13.96 -20.58 -7.54
C ALA A 304 13.30 -19.63 -8.58
N LYS A 305 12.01 -19.28 -8.43
CA LYS A 305 11.29 -18.25 -9.21
C LYS A 305 11.32 -16.86 -8.56
N ASP A 306 11.92 -16.74 -7.37
CA ASP A 306 11.96 -15.50 -6.59
C ASP A 306 13.06 -14.55 -7.02
N THR A 307 13.79 -14.92 -8.07
CA THR A 307 14.73 -14.10 -8.83
C THR A 307 14.07 -12.88 -9.47
N GLY A 308 12.74 -12.82 -9.57
CA GLY A 308 11.99 -11.71 -10.19
C GLY A 308 12.34 -10.30 -9.65
N LEU A 309 12.73 -10.17 -8.38
CA LEU A 309 13.17 -8.89 -7.81
C LEU A 309 14.45 -8.36 -8.49
N TRP A 310 15.36 -9.27 -8.86
CA TRP A 310 16.64 -8.95 -9.50
C TRP A 310 16.59 -9.08 -11.02
N GLU A 311 15.86 -10.07 -11.56
CA GLU A 311 15.67 -10.24 -13.01
C GLU A 311 15.05 -9.01 -13.65
N SER A 312 14.11 -8.34 -12.96
CA SER A 312 13.53 -7.07 -13.45
C SER A 312 14.53 -5.92 -13.46
N LEU A 313 15.42 -5.83 -12.46
CA LEU A 313 16.50 -4.85 -12.41
C LEU A 313 17.58 -5.08 -13.47
N GLU A 314 17.80 -6.34 -13.86
CA GLU A 314 18.76 -6.74 -14.87
C GLU A 314 18.18 -6.67 -16.30
N ALA A 315 16.88 -6.88 -16.47
CA ALA A 315 16.17 -6.74 -17.74
C ALA A 315 15.97 -5.27 -18.14
N GLU A 316 15.81 -4.37 -17.17
CA GLU A 316 15.94 -2.95 -17.42
C GLU A 316 17.42 -2.60 -17.56
N GLU A 317 17.75 -1.86 -18.60
CA GLU A 317 19.07 -1.25 -18.74
C GLU A 317 19.36 -0.37 -17.51
N THR A 318 20.07 -0.95 -16.54
CA THR A 318 20.32 -0.41 -15.19
C THR A 318 21.12 0.91 -15.20
N TYR A 319 21.45 1.43 -16.38
CA TYR A 319 22.13 2.70 -16.59
C TYR A 319 21.34 3.93 -16.12
N PHE A 320 20.02 3.79 -15.89
CA PHE A 320 19.16 4.89 -15.46
C PHE A 320 19.04 5.07 -13.94
N TYR A 321 19.20 4.01 -13.14
CA TYR A 321 19.05 4.09 -11.69
C TYR A 321 20.38 4.37 -11.03
N THR A 322 20.46 5.47 -10.29
CA THR A 322 21.72 5.83 -9.62
C THR A 322 21.67 5.71 -8.12
N MET A 323 20.48 5.62 -7.54
CA MET A 323 20.29 5.38 -6.12
C MET A 323 19.42 4.14 -5.95
N VAL A 324 19.92 3.17 -5.20
CA VAL A 324 19.20 1.92 -4.89
C VAL A 324 19.11 1.79 -3.37
N LEU A 325 17.89 1.82 -2.85
CA LEU A 325 17.61 1.53 -1.46
C LEU A 325 17.06 0.12 -1.35
N TYR A 326 17.80 -0.76 -0.68
CA TYR A 326 17.38 -2.12 -0.41
C TYR A 326 16.94 -2.23 1.05
N ILE A 327 15.75 -2.77 1.29
CA ILE A 327 15.18 -2.94 2.63
C ILE A 327 14.80 -4.41 2.77
N SER A 328 15.40 -5.08 3.75
CA SER A 328 15.26 -6.52 3.93
C SER A 328 15.42 -6.91 5.40
N CYS A 329 14.61 -7.85 5.86
CA CYS A 329 14.76 -8.54 7.15
C CYS A 329 15.72 -9.74 7.08
N SER A 330 16.27 -9.99 5.90
CA SER A 330 16.94 -11.21 5.45
C SER A 330 18.34 -10.87 4.93
N SER A 331 19.34 -11.69 5.28
CA SER A 331 20.77 -11.49 4.93
C SER A 331 21.27 -12.54 3.94
N HIS A 332 20.44 -12.95 2.98
CA HIS A 332 20.86 -13.94 2.01
C HIS A 332 22.08 -13.47 1.18
N SER A 333 23.08 -14.34 1.05
CA SER A 333 24.34 -14.04 0.35
C SER A 333 24.12 -13.67 -1.13
N GLU A 334 23.14 -14.29 -1.80
CA GLU A 334 22.78 -13.97 -3.19
C GLU A 334 22.38 -12.49 -3.36
N ASP A 335 21.55 -11.98 -2.45
CA ASP A 335 21.08 -10.59 -2.51
C ASP A 335 22.25 -9.62 -2.29
N LEU A 336 23.18 -9.99 -1.40
CA LEU A 336 24.39 -9.22 -1.14
C LEU A 336 25.30 -9.18 -2.38
N GLU A 337 25.47 -10.30 -3.09
CA GLU A 337 26.23 -10.36 -4.35
C GLU A 337 25.61 -9.47 -5.44
N HIS A 338 24.28 -9.47 -5.60
CA HIS A 338 23.59 -8.57 -6.53
C HIS A 338 23.76 -7.09 -6.16
N LEU A 339 23.67 -6.74 -4.86
CA LEU A 339 23.90 -5.38 -4.39
C LEU A 339 25.36 -4.93 -4.63
N GLU A 340 26.34 -5.82 -4.44
CA GLU A 340 27.73 -5.53 -4.77
C GLU A 340 27.94 -5.33 -6.28
N ALA A 341 27.28 -6.14 -7.11
CA ALA A 341 27.32 -6.00 -8.57
C ALA A 341 26.77 -4.62 -9.00
N LEU A 342 25.67 -4.15 -8.41
CA LEU A 342 25.12 -2.82 -8.64
C LEU A 342 26.08 -1.71 -8.22
N ARG A 343 26.76 -1.88 -7.08
CA ARG A 343 27.77 -0.93 -6.61
C ARG A 343 28.99 -0.88 -7.53
N ARG A 344 29.47 -2.03 -8.03
CA ARG A 344 30.57 -2.10 -9.02
C ARG A 344 30.20 -1.42 -10.34
N LYS A 345 28.93 -1.45 -10.72
CA LYS A 345 28.39 -0.70 -11.87
C LYS A 345 28.23 0.81 -11.62
N GLY A 346 28.50 1.29 -10.39
CA GLY A 346 28.52 2.72 -10.05
C GLY A 346 27.25 3.26 -9.40
N ALA A 347 26.28 2.41 -9.03
CA ALA A 347 25.12 2.82 -8.26
C ALA A 347 25.47 3.14 -6.81
N SER A 348 24.80 4.14 -6.22
CA SER A 348 24.82 4.37 -4.77
C SER A 348 23.80 3.44 -4.12
N VAL A 349 24.30 2.46 -3.35
CA VAL A 349 23.47 1.42 -2.75
C VAL A 349 23.49 1.58 -1.23
N LEU A 350 22.30 1.63 -0.63
CA LEU A 350 22.11 1.63 0.82
C LEU A 350 21.22 0.47 1.20
N TRP A 351 21.62 -0.27 2.23
CA TRP A 351 20.82 -1.33 2.82
C TRP A 351 20.27 -0.90 4.18
N ILE A 352 18.94 -0.95 4.35
CA ILE A 352 18.27 -0.82 5.64
C ILE A 352 17.83 -2.20 6.14
N TRP A 353 18.26 -2.53 7.35
CA TRP A 353 17.90 -3.73 8.09
C TRP A 353 16.98 -3.38 9.27
N PRO A 354 15.65 -3.58 9.17
CA PRO A 354 14.77 -3.44 10.32
C PRO A 354 14.94 -4.63 11.28
N TYR A 355 15.01 -4.35 12.58
CA TYR A 355 15.15 -5.34 13.64
C TYR A 355 14.28 -5.01 14.86
N THR A 356 13.82 -6.04 15.57
CA THR A 356 13.12 -5.90 16.86
C THR A 356 14.08 -6.05 18.04
N SER A 357 13.68 -5.59 19.22
CA SER A 357 14.45 -5.71 20.47
C SER A 357 14.79 -7.18 20.80
N ARG A 358 13.94 -8.13 20.38
CA ARG A 358 14.18 -9.57 20.52
C ARG A 358 15.32 -10.05 19.63
N GLN A 359 15.36 -9.62 18.38
CA GLN A 359 16.44 -9.97 17.46
C GLN A 359 17.76 -9.30 17.82
N GLU A 360 17.74 -8.11 18.43
CA GLU A 360 18.96 -7.45 18.92
C GLU A 360 19.75 -8.37 19.89
N ALA A 361 19.05 -9.10 20.76
CA ALA A 361 19.65 -10.07 21.69
C ALA A 361 20.21 -11.33 21.01
N PHE A 362 19.64 -11.77 19.89
CA PHE A 362 20.15 -12.91 19.09
C PHE A 362 21.26 -12.48 18.11
N SER A 363 21.27 -11.22 17.69
CA SER A 363 22.17 -10.66 16.68
C SER A 363 23.62 -10.42 17.16
N GLY A 364 23.91 -10.75 18.42
CA GLY A 364 25.30 -10.82 18.93
C GLY A 364 26.18 -11.83 18.18
N SER A 365 25.61 -12.68 17.30
CA SER A 365 26.34 -13.76 16.62
C SER A 365 26.14 -13.87 15.09
N ALA A 366 25.32 -13.06 14.42
CA ALA A 366 25.11 -13.18 12.97
C ALA A 366 25.97 -12.16 12.20
N ALA A 367 27.28 -12.37 12.25
CA ALA A 367 28.26 -11.70 11.42
C ALA A 367 28.51 -12.48 10.13
N ASP A 368 27.47 -12.64 9.30
CA ASP A 368 27.63 -13.07 7.89
C ASP A 368 27.49 -11.88 6.91
N THR A 369 27.74 -10.66 7.40
CA THR A 369 27.90 -9.46 6.55
C THR A 369 29.29 -9.38 5.92
N GLY A 370 30.14 -10.40 6.08
CA GLY A 370 31.52 -10.39 5.58
C GLY A 370 31.64 -10.22 4.05
N CYS A 371 30.58 -10.56 3.31
CA CYS A 371 30.51 -10.45 1.86
C CYS A 371 29.94 -9.14 1.33
N TYR A 372 29.38 -8.24 2.16
CA TYR A 372 28.85 -6.95 1.70
C TYR A 372 29.66 -5.79 2.30
N GLN A 373 30.43 -5.11 1.45
CA GLN A 373 31.24 -3.95 1.90
C GLN A 373 30.48 -2.61 1.84
N GLY A 374 29.17 -2.62 1.59
CA GLY A 374 28.34 -1.41 1.42
C GLY A 374 27.84 -0.80 2.73
N GLN A 375 27.08 0.29 2.61
CA GLN A 375 26.48 0.95 3.78
C GLN A 375 25.29 0.14 4.27
N ILE A 376 25.33 -0.26 5.55
CA ILE A 376 24.25 -0.96 6.24
C ILE A 376 23.75 -0.06 7.37
N ARG A 377 22.44 0.23 7.40
CA ARG A 377 21.79 0.91 8.50
C ARG A 377 20.82 -0.03 9.19
N ARG A 378 21.02 -0.22 10.50
CA ARG A 378 20.09 -0.97 11.34
C ARG A 378 18.98 -0.03 11.79
N TRP A 379 17.73 -0.45 11.61
CA TRP A 379 16.54 0.31 11.95
C TRP A 379 15.79 -0.39 13.08
N ARG A 380 15.65 0.27 14.23
CA ARG A 380 14.92 -0.32 15.36
C ARG A 380 13.41 -0.17 15.13
N VAL A 381 12.69 -1.27 15.21
CA VAL A 381 11.23 -1.29 15.15
C VAL A 381 10.68 -1.38 16.58
N GLU A 382 9.84 -0.41 16.95
CA GLU A 382 9.07 -0.45 18.20
C GLU A 382 7.88 -1.40 18.04
N GLU A 383 7.67 -2.28 19.03
CA GLU A 383 6.57 -3.27 19.07
C GLU A 383 5.22 -2.64 19.44
#